data_AF-A0A7X3X160-F1
#
_entry.id   AF-A0A7X3X160-F1
#
_cell.length_a   1.000
_cell.length_b   1.000
_cell.length_c   1.000
_cell.angle_alpha   90.00
_cell.angle_beta   90.00
_cell.angle_gamma   90.00
#
_symmetry.space_group_name_H-M   'P 1'
#
loop_
_entity.id
_entity.type
_entity.pdbx_description
1 polymer ?
#
loop_
_entity_poly.entity_id
_entity_poly.type
_entity_poly.pdbx_seq_one_letter_code
_entity_poly.pdbx_strand_id
1 'polypeptide(L)'
;PPPPMSNHEVYEEALGLTRPWFVEAVTFDRANERLLIHLDFETGATFNCGSCGAAGRKAYDTSVKEWRHLDFLGHQAFLRGPSPRVDCPTCGIRQAQLPWARRWQRLTVPFEELVVTMAREMPMVAVSRLLNEHETRLRRVVVSYEE
;
A
#
# COMPACT_ATOMS: atom_id res chain seq x y z
N PRO A 1 -7.46 -24.40 -18.43
CA PRO A 1 -6.82 -23.90 -17.19
C PRO A 1 -6.00 -22.66 -17.54
N PRO A 2 -5.91 -21.64 -16.67
CA PRO A 2 -4.98 -20.55 -16.90
C PRO A 2 -3.53 -21.10 -16.96
N PRO A 3 -2.65 -20.48 -17.76
CA PRO A 3 -1.25 -20.89 -17.81
C PRO A 3 -0.57 -20.68 -16.45
N PRO A 4 0.48 -21.45 -16.12
CA PRO A 4 1.26 -21.22 -14.92
C PRO A 4 1.92 -19.84 -14.99
N MET A 5 1.82 -19.10 -13.90
CA MET A 5 2.41 -17.77 -13.74
C MET A 5 3.73 -17.86 -13.00
N SER A 6 4.61 -16.90 -13.25
CA SER A 6 5.76 -16.63 -12.40
C SER A 6 5.30 -16.11 -11.03
N ASN A 7 6.18 -16.22 -10.02
CA ASN A 7 5.86 -15.72 -8.69
C ASN A 7 5.50 -14.21 -8.70
N HIS A 8 6.19 -13.41 -9.52
CA HIS A 8 5.93 -11.97 -9.59
C HIS A 8 4.53 -11.67 -10.16
N GLU A 9 4.15 -12.35 -11.25
CA GLU A 9 2.82 -12.20 -11.86
C GLU A 9 1.70 -12.57 -10.88
N VAL A 10 1.88 -13.62 -10.08
CA VAL A 10 0.91 -13.99 -9.03
C VAL A 10 0.73 -12.86 -8.02
N TYR A 11 1.82 -12.23 -7.55
CA TYR A 11 1.72 -11.12 -6.61
C TYR A 11 1.14 -9.86 -7.24
N GLU A 12 1.49 -9.55 -8.48
CA GLU A 12 0.93 -8.42 -9.23
C GLU A 12 -0.59 -8.56 -9.38
N GLU A 13 -1.05 -9.73 -9.82
CA GLU A 13 -2.47 -10.01 -9.99
C GLU A 13 -3.21 -10.01 -8.65
N ALA A 14 -2.65 -10.66 -7.62
CA ALA A 14 -3.26 -10.70 -6.28
C ALA A 14 -3.35 -9.32 -5.61
N LEU A 15 -2.38 -8.43 -5.87
CA LEU A 15 -2.40 -7.05 -5.40
C LEU A 15 -3.25 -6.13 -6.28
N GLY A 16 -3.78 -6.62 -7.41
CA GLY A 16 -4.52 -5.83 -8.38
C GLY A 16 -3.66 -4.73 -9.03
N LEU A 17 -2.36 -4.96 -9.17
CA LEU A 17 -1.46 -4.00 -9.80
C LEU A 17 -1.73 -3.94 -11.29
N THR A 18 -1.80 -2.72 -11.80
CA THR A 18 -1.81 -2.44 -13.23
C THR A 18 -0.63 -1.58 -13.58
N ARG A 19 -0.23 -1.66 -14.85
CA ARG A 19 0.81 -0.78 -15.40
C ARG A 19 0.46 0.69 -15.09
N PRO A 20 1.44 1.51 -14.68
CA PRO A 20 2.88 1.26 -14.79
C PRO A 20 3.50 0.48 -13.63
N TRP A 21 2.73 0.08 -12.62
CA TRP A 21 3.25 -0.57 -11.42
C TRP A 21 3.54 -2.06 -11.66
N PHE A 22 4.60 -2.56 -11.05
CA PHE A 22 4.99 -3.97 -11.13
C PHE A 22 5.73 -4.41 -9.85
N VAL A 23 5.82 -5.72 -9.64
CA VAL A 23 6.62 -6.32 -8.57
C VAL A 23 8.04 -6.52 -9.08
N GLU A 24 8.97 -5.75 -8.51
CA GLU A 24 10.39 -5.86 -8.84
C GLU A 24 11.01 -7.12 -8.21
N ALA A 25 10.67 -7.38 -6.94
CA ALA A 25 11.21 -8.51 -6.19
C ALA A 25 10.32 -8.88 -5.01
N VAL A 26 10.43 -10.12 -4.55
CA VAL A 26 9.82 -10.57 -3.29
C VAL A 26 10.89 -11.20 -2.42
N THR A 27 11.02 -10.71 -1.20
CA THR A 27 12.02 -11.16 -0.24
C THR A 27 11.36 -11.55 1.08
N PHE A 28 11.88 -12.57 1.74
CA PHE A 28 11.42 -12.97 3.07
C PHE A 28 12.53 -12.78 4.10
N ASP A 29 12.31 -11.86 5.03
CA ASP A 29 13.18 -11.65 6.19
C ASP A 29 12.85 -12.69 7.26
N ARG A 30 13.68 -13.73 7.32
CA ARG A 30 13.53 -14.82 8.29
C ARG A 30 13.73 -14.39 9.74
N ALA A 31 14.53 -13.35 9.99
CA ALA A 31 14.83 -12.93 11.35
C ALA A 31 13.64 -12.20 11.99
N ASN A 32 12.88 -11.46 11.19
CA ASN A 32 11.70 -10.72 11.62
C ASN A 32 10.37 -11.39 11.23
N GLU A 33 10.43 -12.52 10.52
CA GLU A 33 9.27 -13.23 9.96
C GLU A 33 8.40 -12.32 9.08
N ARG A 34 9.05 -11.56 8.19
CA ARG A 34 8.40 -10.56 7.32
C ARG A 34 8.53 -10.89 5.85
N LEU A 35 7.40 -10.84 5.14
CA LEU A 35 7.37 -10.82 3.69
C LEU A 35 7.46 -9.38 3.20
N LEU A 36 8.43 -9.08 2.33
CA LEU A 36 8.60 -7.77 1.73
C LEU A 36 8.47 -7.89 0.21
N ILE A 37 7.45 -7.23 -0.32
CA ILE A 37 7.15 -7.16 -1.75
C ILE A 37 7.67 -5.79 -2.24
N HIS A 38 8.73 -5.82 -3.05
CA HIS A 38 9.31 -4.63 -3.65
C HIS A 38 8.55 -4.27 -4.92
N LEU A 39 8.02 -3.07 -4.94
CA LEU A 39 7.25 -2.51 -6.04
C LEU A 39 8.08 -1.44 -6.74
N ASP A 40 7.89 -1.31 -8.04
CA ASP A 40 8.41 -0.21 -8.82
C ASP A 40 7.41 0.19 -9.92
N PHE A 41 7.73 1.22 -10.70
CA PHE A 41 6.97 1.64 -11.86
C PHE A 41 7.84 1.80 -13.10
N GLU A 42 7.22 1.70 -14.28
CA GLU A 42 7.92 1.85 -15.56
C GLU A 42 8.59 3.21 -15.76
N THR A 43 9.78 3.21 -16.34
CA THR A 43 10.44 4.46 -16.75
C THR A 43 9.54 5.23 -17.72
N GLY A 44 9.38 6.54 -17.47
CA GLY A 44 8.50 7.37 -18.28
C GLY A 44 7.02 7.27 -17.90
N ALA A 45 6.66 6.56 -16.84
CA ALA A 45 5.32 6.56 -16.28
C ALA A 45 4.77 7.97 -16.03
N THR A 46 3.44 8.07 -16.08
CA THR A 46 2.69 9.24 -15.64
C THR A 46 1.71 8.84 -14.55
N PHE A 47 1.40 9.77 -13.66
CA PHE A 47 0.60 9.54 -12.48
C PHE A 47 -0.54 10.55 -12.39
N ASN A 48 -1.52 10.18 -11.57
CA ASN A 48 -2.62 11.05 -11.19
C ASN A 48 -2.29 11.75 -9.88
N CYS A 49 -2.67 13.02 -9.73
CA CYS A 49 -2.59 13.73 -8.47
C CYS A 49 -3.43 13.00 -7.41
N GLY A 50 -2.83 12.60 -6.28
CA GLY A 50 -3.54 11.93 -5.20
C GLY A 50 -4.56 12.80 -4.46
N SER A 51 -4.63 14.11 -4.75
CA SER A 51 -5.59 15.03 -4.14
C SER A 51 -6.80 15.34 -5.02
N CYS A 52 -6.60 15.59 -6.32
CA CYS A 52 -7.68 16.01 -7.24
C CYS A 52 -7.88 15.07 -8.43
N GLY A 53 -7.06 14.02 -8.55
CA GLY A 53 -7.14 13.06 -9.66
C GLY A 53 -6.60 13.55 -10.99
N ALA A 54 -6.08 14.78 -11.09
CA ALA A 54 -5.54 15.31 -12.34
C ALA A 54 -4.45 14.38 -12.92
N ALA A 55 -4.72 13.86 -14.12
CA ALA A 55 -3.92 12.80 -14.75
C ALA A 55 -2.70 13.32 -15.53
N GLY A 56 -1.88 12.37 -16.01
CA GLY A 56 -0.83 12.62 -16.98
C GLY A 56 0.39 13.37 -16.45
N ARG A 57 0.65 13.32 -15.13
CA ARG A 57 1.76 14.05 -14.50
C ARG A 57 3.01 13.19 -14.41
N LYS A 58 4.18 13.75 -14.74
CA LYS A 58 5.47 13.09 -14.46
C LYS A 58 5.78 13.19 -12.97
N ALA A 59 6.58 12.26 -12.47
CA ALA A 59 7.12 12.36 -11.12
C ALA A 59 8.00 13.62 -11.03
N TYR A 60 7.67 14.49 -10.07
CA TYR A 60 8.48 15.63 -9.68
C TYR A 60 9.70 15.16 -8.89
N ASP A 61 9.45 14.36 -7.87
CA ASP A 61 10.46 13.61 -7.14
C ASP A 61 9.87 12.30 -6.62
N THR A 62 10.73 11.39 -6.16
CA THR A 62 10.33 10.07 -5.70
C THR A 62 11.08 9.72 -4.43
N SER A 63 10.35 9.19 -3.46
CA SER A 63 10.90 8.63 -2.21
C SER A 63 10.46 7.19 -2.07
N VAL A 64 11.30 6.32 -1.52
CA VAL A 64 10.89 4.94 -1.21
C VAL A 64 10.18 4.91 0.13
N LYS A 65 9.01 4.28 0.16
CA LYS A 65 8.22 4.07 1.38
C LYS A 65 7.87 2.61 1.54
N GLU A 66 7.40 2.28 2.72
CA GLU A 66 6.95 0.96 3.09
C GLU A 66 5.56 1.07 3.72
N TRP A 67 4.67 0.15 3.34
CA TRP A 67 3.30 0.06 3.82
C TRP A 67 3.06 -1.33 4.38
N ARG A 68 2.47 -1.39 5.58
CA ARG A 68 1.97 -2.63 6.17
C ARG A 68 0.76 -3.11 5.37
N HIS A 69 0.84 -4.35 4.88
CA HIS A 69 -0.22 -5.04 4.16
C HIS A 69 -0.86 -6.12 5.03
N LEU A 70 -1.85 -6.85 4.51
CA LEU A 70 -2.42 -8.02 5.17
C LEU A 70 -1.36 -9.10 5.40
N ASP A 71 -1.54 -9.90 6.45
CA ASP A 71 -0.63 -11.03 6.70
C ASP A 71 -0.68 -12.05 5.57
N PHE A 72 0.49 -12.55 5.19
CA PHE A 72 0.63 -13.56 4.16
C PHE A 72 1.16 -14.83 4.80
N LEU A 73 0.36 -15.90 4.78
CA LEU A 73 0.68 -17.19 5.40
C LEU A 73 1.09 -17.07 6.88
N GLY A 74 0.44 -16.17 7.62
CA GLY A 74 0.73 -15.92 9.05
C GLY A 74 1.97 -15.06 9.31
N HIS A 75 2.63 -14.56 8.26
CA HIS A 75 3.76 -13.66 8.37
C HIS A 75 3.34 -12.22 8.05
N GLN A 76 3.97 -11.24 8.71
CA GLN A 76 3.69 -9.84 8.41
C GLN A 76 4.14 -9.50 6.99
N ALA A 77 3.23 -9.04 6.14
CA ALA A 77 3.57 -8.59 4.80
C ALA A 77 3.66 -7.07 4.70
N PHE A 78 4.61 -6.60 3.90
CA PHE A 78 4.86 -5.20 3.63
C PHE A 78 5.04 -4.98 2.13
N LEU A 79 4.46 -3.89 1.62
CA LEU A 79 4.77 -3.37 0.30
C LEU A 79 5.83 -2.29 0.46
N ARG A 80 6.94 -2.40 -0.26
CA ARG A 80 7.99 -1.39 -0.27
C ARG A 80 8.19 -0.91 -1.68
N GLY A 81 8.12 0.39 -1.92
CA GLY A 81 8.24 0.90 -3.28
C GLY A 81 8.23 2.41 -3.35
N PRO A 82 8.37 2.96 -4.57
CA PRO A 82 8.39 4.39 -4.76
C PRO A 82 7.03 5.01 -4.47
N SER A 83 7.08 6.16 -3.81
CA SER A 83 5.97 7.07 -3.54
C SER A 83 6.27 8.38 -4.27
N PRO A 84 6.02 8.46 -5.59
CA PRO A 84 6.26 9.65 -6.36
C PRO A 84 5.36 10.80 -5.90
N ARG A 85 5.89 12.02 -5.95
CA ARG A 85 5.09 13.24 -5.90
C ARG A 85 4.98 13.81 -7.30
N VAL A 86 3.88 14.49 -7.59
CA VAL A 86 3.62 15.16 -8.85
C VAL A 86 3.44 16.65 -8.61
N ASP A 87 3.90 17.47 -9.55
CA ASP A 87 3.58 18.89 -9.57
C ASP A 87 2.20 19.07 -10.23
N CYS A 88 1.19 19.33 -9.40
CA CYS A 88 -0.18 19.51 -9.84
C CYS A 88 -0.49 21.01 -9.96
N PRO A 89 -0.97 21.51 -11.12
CA PRO A 89 -1.25 22.93 -11.31
C PRO A 89 -2.24 23.53 -10.30
N THR A 90 -3.17 22.72 -9.78
CA THR A 90 -4.23 23.17 -8.87
C THR A 90 -3.89 22.90 -7.40
N CYS A 91 -3.10 21.87 -7.10
CA CYS A 91 -2.84 21.42 -5.74
C CYS A 91 -1.40 21.63 -5.27
N GLY A 92 -0.51 22.09 -6.16
CA GLY A 92 0.93 22.13 -5.98
C GLY A 92 1.53 20.72 -5.92
N ILE A 93 2.68 20.60 -5.25
CA ILE A 93 3.37 19.31 -5.07
C ILE A 93 2.54 18.42 -4.13
N ARG A 94 2.08 17.28 -4.65
CA ARG A 94 1.27 16.29 -3.92
C ARG A 94 1.75 14.88 -4.23
N GLN A 95 1.53 13.95 -3.31
CA GLN A 95 1.77 12.53 -3.61
C GLN A 95 0.88 12.11 -4.78
N ALA A 96 1.45 11.31 -5.69
CA ALA A 96 0.68 10.60 -6.68
C ALA A 96 -0.35 9.68 -6.00
N GLN A 97 -1.43 9.39 -6.72
CA GLN A 97 -2.32 8.31 -6.34
C GLN A 97 -1.55 6.99 -6.40
N LEU A 98 -1.60 6.22 -5.31
CA LEU A 98 -1.01 4.90 -5.23
C LEU A 98 -2.13 3.85 -5.25
N PRO A 99 -2.02 2.76 -6.04
CA PRO A 99 -3.06 1.73 -6.10
C PRO A 99 -3.37 1.09 -4.74
N TRP A 100 -2.36 0.96 -3.90
CA TRP A 100 -2.45 0.27 -2.61
C TRP A 100 -2.62 1.19 -1.40
N ALA A 101 -2.53 2.52 -1.52
CA ALA A 101 -2.53 3.42 -0.37
C ALA A 101 -3.26 4.75 -0.64
N ARG A 102 -4.19 5.11 0.26
CA ARG A 102 -5.00 6.35 0.18
C ARG A 102 -4.37 7.52 0.93
N ARG A 103 -3.90 7.28 2.16
CA ARG A 103 -3.42 8.32 3.09
C ARG A 103 -1.93 8.14 3.40
N TRP A 104 -1.36 9.11 4.11
CA TRP A 104 0.03 9.10 4.59
C TRP A 104 0.31 8.07 5.68
N GLN A 105 -0.73 7.39 6.17
CA GLN A 105 -0.60 6.29 7.10
C GLN A 105 0.06 5.16 6.31
N ARG A 106 1.23 4.68 6.76
CA ARG A 106 2.03 3.64 6.09
C ARG A 106 1.34 2.26 6.09
N LEU A 107 0.07 2.22 5.72
CA LEU A 107 -0.85 1.09 5.69
C LEU A 107 -1.42 1.00 4.28
N THR A 108 -1.66 -0.21 3.82
CA THR A 108 -2.38 -0.42 2.56
C THR A 108 -3.89 -0.30 2.77
N VAL A 109 -4.63 0.04 1.71
CA VAL A 109 -6.10 0.12 1.73
C VAL A 109 -6.74 -1.19 2.23
N PRO A 110 -6.36 -2.39 1.75
CA PRO A 110 -6.93 -3.64 2.28
C PRO A 110 -6.67 -3.84 3.77
N PHE A 111 -5.52 -3.37 4.28
CA PHE A 111 -5.23 -3.42 5.71
C PHE A 111 -6.09 -2.44 6.50
N GLU A 112 -6.27 -1.21 6.00
CA GLU A 112 -7.17 -0.23 6.62
C GLU A 112 -8.61 -0.76 6.68
N GLU A 113 -9.10 -1.36 5.60
CA GLU A 113 -10.44 -1.95 5.53
C GLU A 113 -10.61 -3.09 6.54
N LEU A 114 -9.63 -4.00 6.66
CA LEU A 114 -9.65 -5.03 7.69
C LEU A 114 -9.73 -4.45 9.11
N VAL A 115 -8.95 -3.40 9.39
CA VAL A 115 -8.96 -2.72 10.71
C VAL A 115 -10.34 -2.14 11.00
N VAL A 116 -10.95 -1.44 10.04
CA VAL A 116 -12.29 -0.85 10.20
C VAL A 116 -13.34 -1.95 10.40
N THR A 117 -13.27 -3.05 9.64
CA THR A 117 -14.19 -4.17 9.81
C THR A 117 -14.05 -4.81 11.18
N MET A 118 -12.84 -5.11 11.64
CA MET A 118 -12.63 -5.70 12.96
C MET A 118 -13.05 -4.76 14.09
N ALA A 119 -12.77 -3.46 13.98
CA ALA A 119 -13.11 -2.47 15.00
C ALA A 119 -14.62 -2.33 15.26
N ARG A 120 -15.48 -2.72 14.29
CA ARG A 120 -16.93 -2.76 14.48
C ARG A 120 -17.39 -3.92 15.36
N GLU A 121 -16.63 -5.00 15.39
CA GLU A 121 -17.02 -6.26 16.03
C GLU A 121 -16.28 -6.52 17.34
N MET A 122 -15.16 -5.81 17.61
CA MET A 122 -14.36 -6.03 18.81
C MET A 122 -13.63 -4.78 19.31
N PRO A 123 -13.26 -4.72 20.61
CA PRO A 123 -12.47 -3.62 21.16
C PRO A 123 -11.13 -3.44 20.45
N MET A 124 -10.67 -2.20 20.30
CA MET A 124 -9.43 -1.90 19.58
C MET A 124 -8.18 -2.60 20.15
N VAL A 125 -8.15 -2.88 21.46
CA VAL A 125 -7.07 -3.63 22.09
C VAL A 125 -7.00 -5.09 21.61
N ALA A 126 -8.13 -5.69 21.22
CA ALA A 126 -8.16 -7.01 20.60
C ALA A 126 -7.65 -6.94 19.16
N VAL A 127 -8.08 -5.94 18.40
CA VAL A 127 -7.61 -5.70 17.02
C VAL A 127 -6.09 -5.50 16.98
N SER A 128 -5.54 -4.66 17.85
CA SER A 128 -4.11 -4.38 17.93
C SER A 128 -3.28 -5.63 18.22
N ARG A 129 -3.76 -6.50 19.11
CA ARG A 129 -3.13 -7.79 19.42
C ARG A 129 -3.17 -8.75 18.25
N LEU A 130 -4.32 -8.89 17.58
CA LEU A 130 -4.49 -9.82 16.46
C LEU A 130 -3.66 -9.41 15.24
N LEU A 131 -3.57 -8.11 14.95
CA LEU A 131 -2.81 -7.60 13.80
C LEU A 131 -1.33 -7.30 14.10
N ASN A 132 -0.93 -7.47 15.37
CA ASN A 132 0.38 -7.12 15.90
C ASN A 132 0.80 -5.68 15.49
N GLU A 133 -0.07 -4.71 15.79
CA GLU A 133 0.10 -3.31 15.39
C GLU A 133 -0.31 -2.35 16.51
N HIS A 134 0.29 -1.17 16.56
CA HIS A 134 0.01 -0.23 17.65
C HIS A 134 -1.42 0.32 17.62
N GLU A 135 -2.13 0.19 18.74
CA GLU A 135 -3.52 0.65 18.89
C GLU A 135 -3.71 2.12 18.46
N THR A 136 -2.79 3.01 18.84
CA THR A 136 -2.84 4.44 18.50
C THR A 136 -2.84 4.68 16.99
N ARG A 137 -2.14 3.84 16.23
CA ARG A 137 -2.10 3.90 14.77
C ARG A 137 -3.40 3.38 14.17
N LEU A 138 -3.93 2.27 14.68
CA LEU A 138 -5.20 1.70 14.22
C LEU A 138 -6.39 2.63 14.47
N ARG A 139 -6.43 3.32 15.62
CA ARG A 139 -7.47 4.31 15.91
C ARG A 139 -7.51 5.46 14.90
N ARG A 140 -6.35 5.93 14.41
CA ARG A 140 -6.28 6.96 13.36
C ARG A 140 -6.86 6.49 12.03
N VAL A 141 -6.83 5.18 11.76
CA VAL A 141 -7.51 4.62 10.59
C VAL A 141 -9.01 4.73 10.79
N VAL A 142 -9.54 4.24 11.91
CA VAL A 142 -11.00 4.22 12.15
C VAL A 142 -11.62 5.62 12.09
N VAL A 143 -11.03 6.60 12.79
CA VAL A 143 -11.50 8.00 12.73
C VAL A 143 -11.54 8.53 11.30
N SER A 144 -10.57 8.13 10.47
CA SER A 144 -10.47 8.60 9.09
C SER A 144 -11.53 8.03 8.12
N TYR A 145 -12.30 7.03 8.55
CA TYR A 145 -13.43 6.44 7.80
C TYR A 145 -14.79 6.87 8.37
N GLU A 146 -14.81 7.62 9.48
CA GLU A 146 -16.03 8.20 10.08
C GLU A 146 -16.26 9.66 9.62
N GLU A 147 -15.22 10.31 9.09
CA GLU A 147 -15.24 11.63 8.43
C GLU A 147 -15.58 11.55 6.93
#